data_AF-A0A355T1Z6-F1
#
_entry.id   AF-A0A355T1Z6-F1
#
_cell.length_a   1.000
_cell.length_b   1.000
_cell.length_c   1.000
_cell.angle_alpha   90.00
_cell.angle_beta   90.00
_cell.angle_gamma   90.00
#
_symmetry.space_group_name_H-M   'P 1'
#
loop_
_entity.id
_entity.type
_entity.pdbx_description
1 polymer ?
#
loop_
_entity_poly.entity_id
_entity_poly.type
_entity_poly.pdbx_seq_one_letter_code
_entity_poly.pdbx_strand_id
1 'polypeptide(L)'
;MRTYEQLTGAKGRKVFYRAERYRADHLFKDIVPAVDLGGDRAALKDVSMTGLAAQSGELDYWDGRLGDEIPVRLCIADDTLYEGSGRIRRIEPSGVRTTVAVELTTGYIDIPSVVTDHDQFLLSRALSDPQFGAASNILPEYQELAAEIIYLFRSYRDLLSRFEDRLGDVSEEDRAKQLHEALVACEDKMVPQWKELWYRGNDITFPMLNDPIALAEHKRYTEQVLTPDFMPGPVMRRCYEKPLGYPGDYQIMNYVYRWEKVGDTPYEKLLHRIGIETGECVGTRLRMTQKFIGEKVRETAGSDVMNITNLGCGSAYEVAEFLKTDTLARPVNFTLIDQDHDALSYAYEHAHPQVVRHGGKARIQCLQASFAQL
;
A
#
# COMPACT_ATOMS: atom_id res chain seq x y z
N MET A 1 4.42 -6.14 -34.49
CA MET A 1 4.97 -4.77 -34.51
C MET A 1 3.86 -3.85 -35.02
N ARG A 2 3.53 -2.75 -34.35
CA ARG A 2 2.49 -1.81 -34.83
C ARG A 2 3.02 -1.04 -36.04
N THR A 3 2.19 -0.83 -37.06
CA THR A 3 2.55 0.03 -38.21
C THR A 3 2.43 1.51 -37.82
N TYR A 4 3.11 2.41 -38.53
CA TYR A 4 3.09 3.85 -38.23
C TYR A 4 1.66 4.43 -38.25
N GLU A 5 0.80 3.92 -39.13
CA GLU A 5 -0.62 4.31 -39.26
C GLU A 5 -1.47 3.87 -38.06
N GLN A 6 -1.02 2.86 -37.29
CA GLN A 6 -1.68 2.39 -36.07
C GLN A 6 -1.24 3.17 -34.82
N LEU A 7 -0.29 4.09 -34.94
CA LEU A 7 0.14 4.96 -33.87
C LEU A 7 -0.80 6.17 -33.78
N THR A 8 -1.83 6.07 -32.96
CA THR A 8 -2.71 7.20 -32.67
C THR A 8 -2.01 8.20 -31.75
N GLY A 9 -1.87 9.46 -32.21
CA GLY A 9 -1.36 10.56 -31.40
C GLY A 9 -2.28 10.94 -30.23
N ALA A 10 -1.81 11.86 -29.40
CA ALA A 10 -2.56 12.35 -28.25
C ALA A 10 -3.80 13.17 -28.66
N LYS A 11 -4.83 13.21 -27.80
CA LYS A 11 -6.05 14.01 -28.00
C LYS A 11 -6.19 15.11 -26.93
N GLY A 12 -6.92 16.17 -27.28
CA GLY A 12 -7.17 17.30 -26.37
C GLY A 12 -5.89 18.07 -26.02
N ARG A 13 -5.75 18.52 -24.77
CA ARG A 13 -4.57 19.30 -24.32
C ARG A 13 -3.25 18.53 -24.40
N LYS A 14 -3.30 17.19 -24.44
CA LYS A 14 -2.11 16.32 -24.54
C LYS A 14 -1.41 16.40 -25.91
N VAL A 15 -2.00 17.10 -26.90
CA VAL A 15 -1.36 17.38 -28.19
C VAL A 15 -0.16 18.32 -28.03
N PHE A 16 -0.23 19.24 -27.07
CA PHE A 16 0.90 20.10 -26.74
C PHE A 16 1.87 19.33 -25.85
N TYR A 17 3.05 19.03 -26.38
CA TYR A 17 4.09 18.40 -25.59
C TYR A 17 4.47 19.30 -24.41
N ARG A 18 4.51 18.69 -23.23
CA ARG A 18 5.04 19.30 -22.01
C ARG A 18 6.11 18.36 -21.50
N ALA A 19 7.22 18.94 -21.03
CA ALA A 19 8.24 18.17 -20.34
C ALA A 19 7.59 17.33 -19.24
N GLU A 20 8.09 16.10 -19.10
CA GLU A 20 7.63 15.20 -18.07
C GLU A 20 7.81 15.84 -16.68
N ARG A 21 6.81 15.65 -15.83
CA ARG A 21 6.74 16.26 -14.52
C ARG A 21 6.66 15.15 -13.49
N TYR A 22 7.65 15.13 -12.61
CA TYR A 22 7.82 14.12 -11.59
C TYR A 22 7.26 14.65 -10.28
N ARG A 23 6.45 13.83 -9.61
CA ARG A 23 6.06 14.14 -8.23
C ARG A 23 7.29 14.01 -7.32
N ALA A 24 7.42 14.94 -6.39
CA ALA A 24 8.57 15.02 -5.50
C ALA A 24 8.77 13.74 -4.66
N ASP A 25 7.70 13.17 -4.12
CA ASP A 25 7.70 11.95 -3.31
C ASP A 25 7.94 10.65 -4.10
N HIS A 26 7.76 10.72 -5.43
CA HIS A 26 8.11 9.63 -6.32
C HIS A 26 9.58 9.73 -6.75
N LEU A 27 10.06 10.95 -6.99
CA LEU A 27 11.42 11.22 -7.48
C LEU A 27 12.48 11.15 -6.38
N PHE A 28 12.18 11.70 -5.20
CA PHE A 28 13.10 11.79 -4.06
C PHE A 28 12.58 10.90 -2.92
N LYS A 29 13.34 9.84 -2.60
CA LYS A 29 13.04 8.93 -1.49
C LYS A 29 13.68 9.44 -0.21
N ASP A 30 13.08 9.09 0.92
CA ASP A 30 13.46 9.46 2.30
C ASP A 30 13.38 10.97 2.62
N ILE A 31 14.04 11.83 1.85
CA ILE A 31 14.12 13.28 2.11
C ILE A 31 13.75 14.04 0.85
N VAL A 32 12.57 14.65 0.84
CA VAL A 32 12.17 15.54 -0.26
C VAL A 32 12.91 16.88 -0.14
N PRO A 33 13.61 17.35 -1.20
CA PRO A 33 14.24 18.66 -1.22
C PRO A 33 13.25 19.80 -0.94
N ALA A 34 13.72 20.82 -0.23
CA ALA A 34 12.96 22.06 -0.04
C ALA A 34 13.15 22.97 -1.26
N VAL A 35 12.20 23.87 -1.48
CA VAL A 35 12.32 24.94 -2.48
C VAL A 35 12.33 26.27 -1.77
N ASP A 36 13.27 27.14 -2.13
CA ASP A 36 13.23 28.56 -1.80
C ASP A 36 12.70 29.33 -3.01
N LEU A 37 11.58 30.02 -2.82
CA LEU A 37 10.93 30.87 -3.82
C LEU A 37 11.00 32.33 -3.38
N GLY A 38 12.06 33.02 -3.76
CA GLY A 38 12.24 34.45 -3.44
C GLY A 38 12.27 34.74 -1.94
N GLY A 39 12.82 33.83 -1.13
CA GLY A 39 12.91 33.92 0.33
C GLY A 39 11.86 33.10 1.08
N ASP A 40 10.82 32.59 0.41
CA ASP A 40 9.83 31.69 1.01
C ASP A 40 10.29 30.22 0.90
N ARG A 41 10.42 29.54 2.04
CA ARG A 41 10.78 28.12 2.08
C ARG A 41 9.53 27.26 1.98
N ALA A 42 9.33 26.68 0.81
CA ALA A 42 8.16 25.88 0.46
C ALA A 42 8.49 24.39 0.29
N ALA A 43 7.49 23.53 0.45
CA ALA A 43 7.62 22.09 0.23
C ALA A 43 7.45 21.75 -1.26
N LEU A 44 8.43 21.08 -1.87
CA LEU A 44 8.33 20.67 -3.28
C LEU A 44 7.14 19.72 -3.48
N LYS A 45 6.28 20.01 -4.47
CA LYS A 45 5.19 19.11 -4.90
C LYS A 45 5.59 18.30 -6.11
N ASP A 46 6.07 18.99 -7.14
CA ASP A 46 6.49 18.38 -8.39
C ASP A 46 7.55 19.22 -9.10
N VAL A 47 8.34 18.56 -9.94
CA VAL A 47 9.45 19.17 -10.66
C VAL A 47 9.50 18.64 -12.08
N SER A 48 9.95 19.48 -13.00
CA SER A 48 10.25 19.16 -14.39
C SER A 48 11.48 19.94 -14.81
N MET A 49 12.03 19.59 -15.97
CA MET A 49 13.21 20.27 -16.52
C MET A 49 13.07 21.80 -16.58
N THR A 50 11.87 22.32 -16.82
CA THR A 50 11.64 23.77 -17.06
C THR A 50 10.83 24.46 -15.96
N GLY A 51 10.59 23.82 -14.83
CA GLY A 51 9.75 24.40 -13.79
C GLY A 51 9.35 23.44 -12.69
N LEU A 52 8.89 23.99 -11.58
CA LEU A 52 8.49 23.25 -10.38
C LEU A 52 7.21 23.84 -9.77
N ALA A 53 6.55 23.08 -8.91
CA ALA A 53 5.51 23.60 -8.05
C ALA A 53 5.86 23.27 -6.61
N ALA A 54 5.62 24.23 -5.73
CA ALA A 54 5.86 24.09 -4.31
C ALA A 54 4.62 24.53 -3.52
N GLN A 55 4.52 24.04 -2.30
CA GLN A 55 3.47 24.37 -1.37
C GLN A 55 4.03 25.27 -0.27
N SER A 56 3.61 26.53 -0.30
CA SER A 56 3.97 27.55 0.67
C SER A 56 3.03 27.51 1.88
N GLY A 57 3.58 27.84 3.06
CA GLY A 57 2.80 28.11 4.26
C GLY A 57 2.27 29.55 4.33
N GLU A 58 2.75 30.43 3.46
CA GLU A 58 2.33 31.83 3.40
C GLU A 58 1.05 31.97 2.57
N LEU A 59 -0.03 32.46 3.20
CA LEU A 59 -1.34 32.57 2.57
C LEU A 59 -1.43 33.78 1.63
N ASP A 60 -1.15 34.97 2.17
CA ASP A 60 -1.39 36.24 1.47
C ASP A 60 -0.15 36.75 0.73
N TYR A 61 1.04 36.20 1.01
CA TYR A 61 2.31 36.63 0.42
C TYR A 61 2.34 36.52 -1.11
N TRP A 62 1.57 35.59 -1.67
CA TRP A 62 1.55 35.29 -3.09
C TRP A 62 0.50 36.09 -3.88
N ASP A 63 -0.42 36.76 -3.20
CA ASP A 63 -1.51 37.48 -3.87
C ASP A 63 -0.99 38.59 -4.78
N GLY A 64 -1.49 38.62 -6.01
CA GLY A 64 -1.11 39.62 -7.02
C GLY A 64 0.27 39.43 -7.65
N ARG A 65 1.04 38.41 -7.26
CA ARG A 65 2.40 38.16 -7.77
C ARG A 65 2.47 37.31 -9.04
N LEU A 66 1.31 37.03 -9.65
CA LEU A 66 1.25 36.23 -10.86
C LEU A 66 2.03 36.92 -11.99
N GLY A 67 3.02 36.23 -12.55
CA GLY A 67 3.90 36.76 -13.59
C GLY A 67 5.18 37.42 -13.08
N ASP A 68 5.34 37.60 -11.76
CA ASP A 68 6.59 38.08 -11.16
C ASP A 68 7.75 37.13 -11.48
N GLU A 69 8.94 37.70 -11.60
CA GLU A 69 10.20 36.96 -11.73
C GLU A 69 10.91 36.95 -10.37
N ILE A 70 11.20 35.75 -9.87
CA ILE A 70 11.74 35.52 -8.53
C ILE A 70 12.95 34.60 -8.58
N PRO A 71 13.91 34.72 -7.64
CA PRO A 71 14.91 33.69 -7.40
C PRO A 71 14.26 32.36 -7.02
N VAL A 72 14.82 31.27 -7.52
CA VAL A 72 14.38 29.90 -7.25
C VAL A 72 15.58 29.06 -6.88
N ARG A 73 15.54 28.41 -5.72
CA ARG A 73 16.54 27.41 -5.33
C ARG A 73 15.89 26.11 -4.92
N LEU A 74 16.49 25.00 -5.34
CA LEU A 74 16.16 23.66 -4.89
C LEU A 74 17.27 23.21 -3.94
N CYS A 75 16.94 22.92 -2.69
CA CYS A 75 17.94 22.67 -1.65
C CYS A 75 17.68 21.36 -0.93
N ILE A 76 18.75 20.64 -0.59
CA ILE A 76 18.73 19.50 0.31
C ILE A 76 19.64 19.80 1.49
N ALA A 77 19.05 19.88 2.69
CA ALA A 77 19.72 20.47 3.86
C ALA A 77 20.34 21.83 3.52
N ASP A 78 21.68 21.94 3.56
CA ASP A 78 22.44 23.15 3.24
C ASP A 78 23.00 23.16 1.80
N ASP A 79 22.90 22.04 1.08
CA ASP A 79 23.37 21.91 -0.30
C ASP A 79 22.31 22.41 -1.29
N THR A 80 22.78 23.07 -2.35
CA THR A 80 21.93 23.60 -3.42
C THR A 80 22.02 22.66 -4.63
N LEU A 81 20.90 22.02 -4.96
CA LEU A 81 20.76 21.13 -6.11
C LEU A 81 20.48 21.90 -7.40
N TYR A 82 19.86 23.07 -7.29
CA TYR A 82 19.63 23.99 -8.42
C TYR A 82 19.47 25.42 -7.90
N GLU A 83 19.97 26.40 -8.66
CA GLU A 83 19.77 27.82 -8.42
C GLU A 83 19.53 28.55 -9.74
N GLY A 84 18.54 29.46 -9.75
CA GLY A 84 18.24 30.30 -10.89
C GLY A 84 17.10 31.28 -10.58
N SER A 85 16.44 31.73 -11.64
CA SER A 85 15.24 32.58 -11.58
C SER A 85 14.09 31.89 -12.31
N GLY A 86 12.87 32.25 -11.92
CA GLY A 86 11.68 31.75 -12.56
C GLY A 86 10.50 32.70 -12.44
N ARG A 87 9.56 32.54 -13.37
CA ARG A 87 8.34 33.33 -13.46
C ARG A 87 7.16 32.58 -12.85
N ILE A 88 6.41 33.25 -12.00
CA ILE A 88 5.21 32.67 -11.37
C ILE A 88 4.13 32.49 -12.44
N ARG A 89 3.69 31.24 -12.66
CA ARG A 89 2.67 30.89 -13.67
C ARG A 89 1.36 30.43 -13.08
N ARG A 90 1.33 30.03 -11.82
CA ARG A 90 0.10 29.63 -11.12
C ARG A 90 0.23 29.89 -9.63
N ILE A 91 -0.86 30.36 -9.05
CA ILE A 91 -1.06 30.53 -7.61
C ILE A 91 -2.43 29.94 -7.31
N GLU A 92 -2.47 28.95 -6.42
CA GLU A 92 -3.71 28.23 -6.09
C GLU A 92 -3.79 28.02 -4.57
N PRO A 93 -4.62 28.82 -3.88
CA PRO A 93 -4.90 28.63 -2.46
C PRO A 93 -5.64 27.30 -2.21
N SER A 94 -5.25 26.59 -1.14
CA SER A 94 -5.86 25.32 -0.72
C SER A 94 -5.85 25.21 0.79
N GLY A 95 -6.87 25.76 1.45
CA GLY A 95 -6.96 25.81 2.91
C GLY A 95 -5.90 26.74 3.48
N VAL A 96 -5.03 26.23 4.36
CA VAL A 96 -3.95 26.99 5.02
C VAL A 96 -2.63 27.01 4.24
N ARG A 97 -2.64 26.61 2.97
CA ARG A 97 -1.44 26.52 2.13
C ARG A 97 -1.72 27.04 0.73
N THR A 98 -0.69 27.60 0.09
CA THR A 98 -0.77 28.11 -1.27
C THR A 98 0.15 27.31 -2.18
N THR A 99 -0.38 26.75 -3.27
CA THR A 99 0.43 26.09 -4.30
C THR A 99 0.92 27.13 -5.30
N VAL A 100 2.23 27.26 -5.45
CA VAL A 100 2.87 28.20 -6.36
C VAL A 100 3.63 27.39 -7.41
N ALA A 101 3.32 27.62 -8.69
CA ALA A 101 4.04 27.00 -9.81
C ALA A 101 4.87 28.03 -10.55
N VAL A 102 6.13 27.69 -10.76
CA VAL A 102 7.13 28.56 -11.35
C VAL A 102 7.68 27.89 -12.62
N GLU A 103 7.75 28.66 -13.69
CA GLU A 103 8.49 28.33 -14.92
C GLU A 103 9.87 28.94 -14.83
N LEU A 104 10.92 28.15 -15.03
CA LEU A 104 12.30 28.65 -14.97
C LEU A 104 12.57 29.56 -16.16
N THR A 105 13.12 30.73 -15.89
CA THR A 105 13.51 31.72 -16.92
C THR A 105 15.00 31.70 -17.19
N THR A 106 15.79 31.19 -16.26
CA THR A 106 17.24 30.99 -16.41
C THR A 106 17.57 29.53 -16.19
N GLY A 107 18.36 28.92 -17.08
CA GLY A 107 18.79 27.53 -16.92
C GLY A 107 17.65 26.51 -17.01
N TYR A 108 17.92 25.30 -16.56
CA TYR A 108 16.98 24.20 -16.47
C TYR A 108 17.41 23.25 -15.35
N ILE A 109 16.49 22.41 -14.87
CA ILE A 109 16.79 21.36 -13.91
C ILE A 109 17.14 20.09 -14.68
N ASP A 110 18.40 19.66 -14.59
CA ASP A 110 18.82 18.33 -15.05
C ASP A 110 18.33 17.29 -14.03
N ILE A 111 17.17 16.68 -14.33
CA ILE A 111 16.50 15.76 -13.40
C ILE A 111 17.42 14.59 -13.01
N PRO A 112 18.08 13.88 -13.97
CA PRO A 112 19.08 12.86 -13.63
C PRO A 112 20.21 13.34 -12.70
N SER A 113 20.81 14.51 -12.98
CA SER A 113 21.89 15.04 -12.13
C SER A 113 21.40 15.38 -10.73
N VAL A 114 20.25 16.05 -10.61
CA VAL A 114 19.66 16.41 -9.30
C VAL A 114 19.32 15.17 -8.47
N VAL A 115 18.83 14.10 -9.10
CA VAL A 115 18.61 12.82 -8.41
C VAL A 115 19.93 12.18 -7.98
N THR A 116 20.96 12.24 -8.82
CA THR A 116 22.28 11.71 -8.50
C THR A 116 22.91 12.44 -7.31
N ASP A 117 22.85 13.77 -7.29
CA ASP A 117 23.38 14.59 -6.20
C ASP A 117 22.60 14.37 -4.89
N HIS A 118 21.28 14.24 -4.99
CA HIS A 118 20.42 13.84 -3.87
C HIS A 118 20.85 12.48 -3.28
N ASP A 119 21.03 11.46 -4.12
CA ASP A 119 21.39 10.12 -3.66
C ASP A 119 22.79 10.07 -3.04
N GLN A 120 23.74 10.83 -3.61
CA GLN A 120 25.08 11.01 -3.03
C GLN A 120 25.04 11.71 -1.67
N PHE A 121 24.19 12.74 -1.52
CA PHE A 121 23.97 13.40 -0.24
C PHE A 121 23.43 12.42 0.80
N LEU A 122 22.40 11.63 0.46
CA LEU A 122 21.84 10.63 1.38
C LEU A 122 22.89 9.60 1.81
N LEU A 123 23.71 9.11 0.88
CA LEU A 123 24.80 8.19 1.17
C LEU A 123 25.83 8.83 2.11
N SER A 124 26.32 10.02 1.78
CA SER A 124 27.31 10.73 2.58
C SER A 124 26.79 11.01 3.99
N ARG A 125 25.54 11.45 4.11
CA ARG A 125 24.87 11.67 5.38
C ARG A 125 24.76 10.39 6.20
N ALA A 126 24.35 9.28 5.58
CA ALA A 126 24.24 7.99 6.26
C ALA A 126 25.61 7.50 6.75
N LEU A 127 26.66 7.62 5.95
CA LEU A 127 28.01 7.20 6.32
C LEU A 127 28.68 8.12 7.37
N SER A 128 28.24 9.38 7.45
CA SER A 128 28.72 10.34 8.44
C SER A 128 28.03 10.20 9.80
N ASP A 129 26.93 9.45 9.87
CA ASP A 129 26.22 9.14 11.11
C ASP A 129 27.03 8.13 11.95
N PRO A 130 27.55 8.49 13.14
CA PRO A 130 28.29 7.56 13.99
C PRO A 130 27.48 6.35 14.46
N GLN A 131 26.14 6.43 14.40
CA GLN A 131 25.23 5.35 14.75
C GLN A 131 24.88 4.47 13.54
N PHE A 132 25.44 4.74 12.35
CA PHE A 132 25.21 3.92 11.17
C PHE A 132 25.59 2.46 11.41
N GLY A 133 24.66 1.54 11.13
CA GLY A 133 24.85 0.10 11.34
C GLY A 133 24.77 -0.35 12.80
N ALA A 134 24.50 0.55 13.75
CA ALA A 134 24.27 0.22 15.14
C ALA A 134 22.77 0.23 15.48
N ALA A 135 22.35 -0.72 16.31
CA ALA A 135 21.06 -0.66 17.00
C ALA A 135 21.28 -0.01 18.36
N SER A 136 20.59 1.10 18.64
CA SER A 136 20.66 1.80 19.92
C SER A 136 19.27 1.84 20.56
N ASN A 137 19.22 1.83 21.90
CA ASN A 137 17.99 1.98 22.70
C ASN A 137 16.88 0.95 22.41
N ILE A 138 17.26 -0.24 21.90
CA ILE A 138 16.30 -1.34 21.71
C ILE A 138 16.12 -2.08 23.04
N LEU A 139 14.88 -2.37 23.40
CA LEU A 139 14.58 -3.17 24.60
C LEU A 139 15.26 -4.55 24.49
N PRO A 140 16.05 -4.99 25.50
CA PRO A 140 16.68 -6.30 25.48
C PRO A 140 15.70 -7.45 25.24
N GLU A 141 14.51 -7.37 25.84
CA GLU A 141 13.43 -8.35 25.69
C GLU A 141 12.91 -8.40 24.24
N TYR A 142 12.93 -7.27 23.53
CA TYR A 142 12.56 -7.21 22.12
C TYR A 142 13.64 -7.83 21.23
N GLN A 143 14.91 -7.64 21.56
CA GLN A 143 16.03 -8.30 20.84
C GLN A 143 16.00 -9.82 21.01
N GLU A 144 15.72 -10.29 22.23
CA GLU A 144 15.53 -11.72 22.52
C GLU A 144 14.35 -12.29 21.74
N LEU A 145 13.19 -11.63 21.80
CA LEU A 145 12.02 -12.01 21.00
C LEU A 145 12.35 -12.06 19.50
N ALA A 146 13.10 -11.08 18.98
CA ALA A 146 13.45 -11.05 17.57
C ALA A 146 14.33 -12.26 17.18
N ALA A 147 15.30 -12.61 18.02
CA ALA A 147 16.13 -13.79 17.83
C ALA A 147 15.30 -15.10 17.85
N GLU A 148 14.34 -15.21 18.76
CA GLU A 148 13.43 -16.36 18.83
C GLU A 148 12.54 -16.50 17.59
N ILE A 149 11.96 -15.39 17.09
CA ILE A 149 11.16 -15.38 15.87
C ILE A 149 12.00 -15.84 14.68
N ILE A 150 13.20 -15.29 14.52
CA ILE A 150 14.13 -15.68 13.45
C ILE A 150 14.46 -17.16 13.54
N TYR A 151 14.81 -17.64 14.73
CA TYR A 151 15.15 -19.05 14.93
C TYR A 151 13.97 -19.97 14.59
N LEU A 152 12.75 -19.61 15.00
CA LEU A 152 11.53 -20.35 14.67
C LEU A 152 11.34 -20.44 13.14
N PHE A 153 11.35 -19.30 12.45
CA PHE A 153 11.10 -19.23 11.02
C PHE A 153 12.14 -20.02 10.22
N ARG A 154 13.42 -19.82 10.53
CA ARG A 154 14.51 -20.55 9.87
C ARG A 154 14.50 -22.05 10.17
N SER A 155 14.08 -22.46 11.36
CA SER A 155 13.90 -23.88 11.70
C SER A 155 12.85 -24.57 10.82
N TYR A 156 11.70 -23.91 10.60
CA TYR A 156 10.66 -24.44 9.71
C TYR A 156 11.08 -24.42 8.23
N ARG A 157 11.82 -23.38 7.80
CA ARG A 157 12.41 -23.32 6.47
C ARG A 157 13.33 -24.51 6.20
N ASP A 158 14.28 -24.75 7.09
CA ASP A 158 15.26 -25.82 6.96
C ASP A 158 14.58 -27.20 7.04
N LEU A 159 13.56 -27.36 7.89
CA LEU A 159 12.79 -28.60 8.00
C LEU A 159 12.07 -28.93 6.70
N LEU A 160 11.32 -27.97 6.15
CA LEU A 160 10.53 -28.17 4.92
C LEU A 160 11.43 -28.36 3.71
N SER A 161 12.51 -27.59 3.58
CA SER A 161 13.50 -27.77 2.51
C SER A 161 14.09 -29.19 2.53
N ARG A 162 14.51 -29.67 3.71
CA ARG A 162 15.03 -31.05 3.83
C ARG A 162 13.97 -32.12 3.60
N PHE A 163 12.71 -31.83 3.91
CA PHE A 163 11.61 -32.75 3.62
C PHE A 163 11.38 -32.85 2.11
N GLU A 164 11.33 -31.71 1.42
CA GLU A 164 11.24 -31.63 -0.04
C GLU A 164 12.38 -32.37 -0.73
N ASP A 165 13.63 -32.14 -0.30
CA ASP A 165 14.81 -32.82 -0.87
C ASP A 165 14.76 -34.35 -0.73
N ARG A 166 14.06 -34.87 0.30
CA ARG A 166 13.94 -36.31 0.56
C ARG A 166 12.81 -37.00 -0.22
N LEU A 167 11.88 -36.24 -0.81
CA LEU A 167 10.75 -36.84 -1.53
C LEU A 167 11.20 -37.67 -2.75
N GLY A 168 12.39 -37.39 -3.31
CA GLY A 168 12.95 -38.16 -4.41
C GLY A 168 12.09 -38.09 -5.68
N ASP A 169 12.14 -39.16 -6.49
CA ASP A 169 11.38 -39.27 -7.75
C ASP A 169 10.01 -39.92 -7.48
N VAL A 170 9.05 -39.09 -7.08
CA VAL A 170 7.64 -39.44 -6.89
C VAL A 170 6.78 -38.75 -7.93
N SER A 171 5.57 -39.26 -8.17
CA SER A 171 4.62 -38.59 -9.07
C SER A 171 4.26 -37.18 -8.54
N GLU A 172 3.89 -36.26 -9.44
CA GLU A 172 3.45 -34.91 -9.05
C GLU A 172 2.25 -34.93 -8.09
N GLU A 173 1.33 -35.89 -8.25
CA GLU A 173 0.17 -36.06 -7.37
C GLU A 173 0.60 -36.52 -5.97
N ASP A 174 1.47 -37.53 -5.87
CA ASP A 174 1.98 -38.02 -4.59
C ASP A 174 2.84 -36.96 -3.89
N ARG A 175 3.63 -36.19 -4.65
CA ARG A 175 4.40 -35.07 -4.16
C ARG A 175 3.50 -34.01 -3.55
N ALA A 176 2.46 -33.59 -4.28
CA ALA A 176 1.50 -32.60 -3.80
C ALA A 176 0.81 -33.04 -2.52
N LYS A 177 0.41 -34.32 -2.44
CA LYS A 177 -0.22 -34.91 -1.26
C LYS A 177 0.72 -34.92 -0.05
N GLN A 178 1.95 -35.42 -0.21
CA GLN A 178 2.93 -35.49 0.88
C GLN A 178 3.33 -34.10 1.38
N LEU A 179 3.48 -33.12 0.49
CA LEU A 179 3.74 -31.74 0.89
C LEU A 179 2.56 -31.11 1.61
N HIS A 180 1.33 -31.40 1.19
CA HIS A 180 0.14 -30.93 1.88
C HIS A 180 0.07 -31.49 3.31
N GLU A 181 0.30 -32.79 3.50
CA GLU A 181 0.32 -33.43 4.82
C GLU A 181 1.42 -32.85 5.72
N ALA A 182 2.63 -32.65 5.18
CA ALA A 182 3.73 -32.02 5.89
C ALA A 182 3.41 -30.58 6.31
N LEU A 183 2.76 -29.81 5.44
CA LEU A 183 2.32 -28.45 5.75
C LEU A 183 1.30 -28.43 6.88
N VAL A 184 0.27 -29.28 6.83
CA VAL A 184 -0.73 -29.38 7.90
C VAL A 184 -0.06 -29.69 9.24
N ALA A 185 0.85 -30.66 9.28
CA ALA A 185 1.59 -30.99 10.50
C ALA A 185 2.47 -29.84 11.02
N CYS A 186 3.07 -29.05 10.11
CA CYS A 186 3.81 -27.86 10.48
C CYS A 186 2.90 -26.75 11.01
N GLU A 187 1.73 -26.54 10.40
CA GLU A 187 0.74 -25.54 10.80
C GLU A 187 0.22 -25.80 12.21
N ASP A 188 -0.17 -27.05 12.49
CA ASP A 188 -0.68 -27.47 13.80
C ASP A 188 0.31 -27.15 14.93
N LYS A 189 1.62 -27.19 14.64
CA LYS A 189 2.67 -26.88 15.60
C LYS A 189 3.09 -25.41 15.61
N MET A 190 3.26 -24.79 14.44
CA MET A 190 3.82 -23.45 14.30
C MET A 190 2.81 -22.36 14.70
N VAL A 191 1.52 -22.54 14.42
CA VAL A 191 0.51 -21.51 14.70
C VAL A 191 0.43 -21.16 16.20
N PRO A 192 0.36 -22.13 17.14
CA PRO A 192 0.40 -21.82 18.57
C PRO A 192 1.71 -21.15 19.00
N GLN A 193 2.86 -21.60 18.48
CA GLN A 193 4.17 -20.99 18.78
C GLN A 193 4.23 -19.54 18.30
N TRP A 194 3.72 -19.27 17.10
CA TRP A 194 3.64 -17.92 16.57
C TRP A 194 2.70 -17.02 17.38
N LYS A 195 1.53 -17.51 17.78
CA LYS A 195 0.57 -16.73 18.58
C LYS A 195 1.17 -16.28 19.91
N GLU A 196 1.97 -17.13 20.55
CA GLU A 196 2.71 -16.76 21.76
C GLU A 196 3.72 -15.63 21.50
N LEU A 197 4.61 -15.80 20.52
CA LEU A 197 5.62 -14.78 20.18
C LEU A 197 4.98 -13.46 19.76
N TRP A 198 3.90 -13.51 18.98
CA TRP A 198 3.15 -12.34 18.53
C TRP A 198 2.57 -11.57 19.72
N TYR A 199 1.87 -12.25 20.63
CA TYR A 199 1.26 -11.58 21.79
C TYR A 199 2.31 -11.06 22.76
N ARG A 200 3.38 -11.81 23.00
CA ARG A 200 4.51 -11.33 23.81
C ARG A 200 5.16 -10.09 23.18
N GLY A 201 5.28 -10.05 21.86
CA GLY A 201 5.73 -8.86 21.13
C GLY A 201 4.83 -7.65 21.31
N ASN A 202 3.51 -7.85 21.29
CA ASN A 202 2.56 -6.78 21.59
C ASN A 202 2.76 -6.27 23.03
N ASP A 203 2.90 -7.16 24.02
CA ASP A 203 3.08 -6.76 25.42
C ASP A 203 4.39 -5.98 25.64
N ILE A 204 5.49 -6.39 25.00
CA ILE A 204 6.79 -5.69 25.06
C ILE A 204 6.69 -4.29 24.41
N THR A 205 5.97 -4.17 23.29
CA THR A 205 5.94 -2.94 22.50
C THR A 205 4.79 -2.00 22.87
N PHE A 206 3.77 -2.46 23.58
CA PHE A 206 2.62 -1.63 23.95
C PHE A 206 3.00 -0.40 24.80
N PRO A 207 3.89 -0.50 25.81
CA PRO A 207 4.27 0.67 26.62
C PRO A 207 4.97 1.79 25.83
N MET A 208 5.66 1.46 24.73
CA MET A 208 6.42 2.42 23.92
C MET A 208 5.61 3.10 22.80
N LEU A 209 4.32 2.76 22.61
CA LEU A 209 3.52 3.31 21.50
C LEU A 209 3.38 4.84 21.54
N ASN A 210 3.51 5.45 22.72
CA ASN A 210 3.44 6.90 22.91
C ASN A 210 4.83 7.58 22.92
N ASP A 211 5.90 6.84 22.67
CA ASP A 211 7.26 7.36 22.50
C ASP A 211 7.66 7.28 21.02
N PRO A 212 7.58 8.39 20.26
CA PRO A 212 7.87 8.39 18.83
C PRO A 212 9.33 8.04 18.50
N ILE A 213 10.27 8.34 19.41
CA ILE A 213 11.69 8.05 19.18
C ILE A 213 11.92 6.57 19.36
N ALA A 214 11.48 6.00 20.49
CA ALA A 214 11.60 4.57 20.74
C ALA A 214 10.88 3.76 19.65
N LEU A 215 9.69 4.18 19.23
CA LEU A 215 8.93 3.52 18.16
C LEU A 215 9.71 3.54 16.82
N ALA A 216 10.33 4.66 16.47
CA ALA A 216 11.12 4.77 15.24
C ALA A 216 12.38 3.89 15.28
N GLU A 217 13.09 3.85 16.42
CA GLU A 217 14.26 2.99 16.62
C GLU A 217 13.90 1.50 16.54
N HIS A 218 12.83 1.08 17.23
CA HIS A 218 12.34 -0.30 17.20
C HIS A 218 11.84 -0.70 15.82
N LYS A 219 11.07 0.18 15.14
CA LYS A 219 10.65 -0.06 13.76
C LYS A 219 11.85 -0.29 12.83
N ARG A 220 12.89 0.56 12.92
CA ARG A 220 14.10 0.41 12.10
C ARG A 220 14.81 -0.91 12.40
N TYR A 221 14.90 -1.29 13.67
CA TYR A 221 15.45 -2.59 14.06
C TYR A 221 14.63 -3.76 13.48
N THR A 222 13.30 -3.72 13.58
CA THR A 222 12.40 -4.72 12.98
C THR A 222 12.65 -4.83 11.47
N GLU A 223 12.75 -3.69 10.77
CA GLU A 223 12.95 -3.67 9.31
C GLU A 223 14.30 -4.26 8.88
N GLN A 224 15.35 -4.07 9.68
CA GLN A 224 16.68 -4.60 9.38
C GLN A 224 16.85 -6.07 9.79
N VAL A 225 16.27 -6.47 10.91
CA VAL A 225 16.53 -7.76 11.56
C VAL A 225 15.44 -8.78 11.26
N LEU A 226 14.18 -8.41 11.45
CA LEU A 226 13.04 -9.32 11.34
C LEU A 226 12.47 -9.37 9.93
N THR A 227 12.17 -8.23 9.33
CA THR A 227 11.46 -8.15 8.04
C THR A 227 12.01 -9.10 6.98
N PRO A 228 13.34 -9.26 6.77
CA PRO A 228 13.86 -10.22 5.79
C PRO A 228 13.33 -11.65 5.93
N ASP A 229 13.09 -12.13 7.15
CA ASP A 229 12.55 -13.47 7.42
C ASP A 229 11.01 -13.53 7.30
N PHE A 230 10.30 -12.40 7.31
CA PHE A 230 8.85 -12.31 7.03
C PHE A 230 8.53 -12.23 5.53
N MET A 231 9.41 -11.60 4.74
CA MET A 231 9.19 -11.34 3.31
C MET A 231 8.94 -12.56 2.43
N PRO A 232 9.35 -13.80 2.76
CA PRO A 232 8.96 -14.97 1.98
C PRO A 232 7.44 -15.23 2.02
N GLY A 233 6.72 -14.84 3.08
CA GLY A 233 5.26 -14.99 3.16
C GLY A 233 4.52 -13.97 2.27
N PRO A 234 3.75 -14.36 1.24
CA PRO A 234 3.13 -13.42 0.30
C PRO A 234 2.17 -12.39 0.94
N VAL A 235 1.40 -12.77 1.96
CA VAL A 235 0.53 -11.82 2.68
C VAL A 235 1.36 -10.79 3.46
N MET A 236 2.45 -11.23 4.11
CA MET A 236 3.35 -10.36 4.88
C MET A 236 4.08 -9.39 3.96
N ARG A 237 4.63 -9.90 2.86
CA ARG A 237 5.27 -9.10 1.81
C ARG A 237 4.33 -8.01 1.31
N ARG A 238 3.09 -8.36 0.95
CA ARG A 238 2.12 -7.40 0.44
C ARG A 238 1.72 -6.35 1.47
N CYS A 239 1.54 -6.74 2.74
CA CYS A 239 1.30 -5.81 3.84
C CYS A 239 2.45 -4.80 4.00
N TYR A 240 3.69 -5.24 3.78
CA TYR A 240 4.88 -4.40 3.89
C TYR A 240 5.06 -3.48 2.67
N GLU A 241 5.09 -4.06 1.46
CA GLU A 241 5.39 -3.35 0.19
C GLU A 241 4.25 -2.44 -0.28
N LYS A 242 3.00 -2.75 0.08
CA LYS A 242 1.80 -1.97 -0.30
C LYS A 242 1.82 -1.63 -1.80
N PRO A 243 1.76 -2.63 -2.69
CA PRO A 243 1.97 -2.42 -4.12
C PRO A 243 0.95 -1.48 -4.78
N LEU A 244 -0.23 -1.29 -4.17
CA LEU A 244 -1.25 -0.34 -4.62
C LEU A 244 -1.14 1.05 -3.96
N GLY A 245 -0.12 1.28 -3.14
CA GLY A 245 0.18 2.57 -2.51
C GLY A 245 -0.61 2.87 -1.23
N TYR A 246 -1.42 1.93 -0.73
CA TYR A 246 -2.18 2.09 0.51
C TYR A 246 -2.20 0.79 1.34
N PRO A 247 -2.30 0.87 2.69
CA PRO A 247 -2.36 -0.30 3.54
C PRO A 247 -3.73 -0.99 3.47
N GLY A 248 -3.74 -2.31 3.65
CA GLY A 248 -4.99 -3.09 3.74
C GLY A 248 -5.75 -3.16 2.42
N ASP A 249 -5.04 -3.21 1.29
CA ASP A 249 -5.65 -3.28 -0.02
C ASP A 249 -6.53 -4.53 -0.22
N TYR A 250 -7.40 -4.47 -1.23
CA TYR A 250 -8.43 -5.49 -1.46
C TYR A 250 -7.87 -6.92 -1.67
N GLN A 251 -6.63 -7.06 -2.16
CA GLN A 251 -6.01 -8.37 -2.34
C GLN A 251 -5.50 -8.95 -1.01
N ILE A 252 -5.02 -8.11 -0.08
CA ILE A 252 -4.71 -8.56 1.29
C ILE A 252 -5.98 -9.12 1.93
N MET A 253 -7.11 -8.42 1.76
CA MET A 253 -8.40 -8.89 2.26
C MET A 253 -8.80 -10.21 1.60
N ASN A 254 -8.60 -10.36 0.28
CA ASN A 254 -8.88 -11.61 -0.43
C ASN A 254 -8.02 -12.79 0.06
N TYR A 255 -6.76 -12.58 0.46
CA TYR A 255 -5.96 -13.64 1.09
C TYR A 255 -6.63 -14.17 2.36
N VAL A 256 -7.14 -13.27 3.21
CA VAL A 256 -7.85 -13.64 4.44
C VAL A 256 -9.22 -14.27 4.14
N TYR A 257 -9.96 -13.77 3.14
CA TYR A 257 -11.28 -14.33 2.80
C TYR A 257 -11.21 -15.73 2.21
N ARG A 258 -10.21 -16.00 1.37
CA ARG A 258 -10.02 -17.32 0.73
C ARG A 258 -9.34 -18.33 1.65
N TRP A 259 -8.51 -17.84 2.58
CA TRP A 259 -7.80 -18.68 3.57
C TRP A 259 -6.93 -19.76 2.90
N GLU A 260 -6.45 -19.46 1.68
CA GLU A 260 -5.67 -20.36 0.83
C GLU A 260 -4.19 -20.35 1.22
N LYS A 261 -3.47 -21.40 0.80
CA LYS A 261 -2.02 -21.53 0.97
C LYS A 261 -1.31 -20.94 -0.26
N VAL A 262 -0.82 -19.71 -0.16
CA VAL A 262 -0.15 -19.01 -1.27
C VAL A 262 1.36 -18.97 -1.05
N GLY A 263 2.14 -19.29 -2.09
CA GLY A 263 3.60 -19.30 -2.08
C GLY A 263 4.16 -20.29 -3.09
N ASP A 264 5.40 -20.09 -3.52
CA ASP A 264 6.06 -20.95 -4.52
C ASP A 264 6.69 -22.17 -3.84
N THR A 265 7.09 -22.04 -2.58
CA THR A 265 7.60 -23.15 -1.76
C THR A 265 6.63 -23.49 -0.62
N PRO A 266 6.67 -24.73 -0.08
CA PRO A 266 6.04 -25.10 1.18
C PRO A 266 6.34 -24.12 2.32
N TYR A 267 7.59 -23.68 2.48
CA TYR A 267 7.93 -22.70 3.52
C TYR A 267 7.20 -21.36 3.33
N GLU A 268 7.14 -20.85 2.10
CA GLU A 268 6.41 -19.62 1.80
C GLU A 268 4.90 -19.77 2.06
N LYS A 269 4.32 -20.93 1.73
CA LYS A 269 2.91 -21.26 2.04
C LYS A 269 2.67 -21.32 3.55
N LEU A 270 3.61 -21.87 4.32
CA LEU A 270 3.53 -21.88 5.78
C LEU A 270 3.64 -20.46 6.36
N LEU A 271 4.56 -19.62 5.89
CA LEU A 271 4.62 -18.23 6.34
C LEU A 271 3.40 -17.41 5.92
N HIS A 272 2.87 -17.66 4.73
CA HIS A 272 1.58 -17.10 4.32
C HIS A 272 0.50 -17.42 5.33
N ARG A 273 0.42 -18.71 5.72
CA ARG A 273 -0.54 -19.21 6.69
C ARG A 273 -0.45 -18.47 8.02
N ILE A 274 0.77 -18.31 8.53
CA ILE A 274 1.04 -17.59 9.77
C ILE A 274 0.60 -16.12 9.67
N GLY A 275 0.78 -15.48 8.51
CA GLY A 275 0.35 -14.10 8.29
C GLY A 275 -1.18 -13.93 8.20
N ILE A 276 -1.90 -14.84 7.54
CA ILE A 276 -3.37 -14.78 7.47
C ILE A 276 -4.02 -15.10 8.82
N GLU A 277 -3.41 -15.94 9.66
CA GLU A 277 -3.85 -16.20 11.04
C GLU A 277 -3.88 -14.92 11.88
N THR A 278 -2.90 -14.04 11.74
CA THR A 278 -2.91 -12.71 12.39
C THR A 278 -4.11 -11.85 11.93
N GLY A 279 -4.64 -12.10 10.73
CA GLY A 279 -5.81 -11.43 10.17
C GLY A 279 -7.17 -12.10 10.46
N GLU A 280 -7.24 -13.14 11.29
CA GLU A 280 -8.46 -13.96 11.50
C GLU A 280 -9.72 -13.12 11.84
N CYS A 281 -9.55 -12.00 12.56
CA CYS A 281 -10.65 -11.10 12.92
C CYS A 281 -11.40 -10.54 11.70
N VAL A 282 -10.72 -10.37 10.55
CA VAL A 282 -11.31 -9.93 9.28
C VAL A 282 -12.31 -10.96 8.77
N GLY A 283 -11.97 -12.26 8.83
CA GLY A 283 -12.88 -13.34 8.44
C GLY A 283 -14.11 -13.44 9.35
N THR A 284 -13.94 -13.19 10.66
CA THR A 284 -15.07 -13.11 11.60
C THR A 284 -15.99 -11.94 11.26
N ARG A 285 -15.43 -10.75 10.98
CA ARG A 285 -16.20 -9.58 10.56
C ARG A 285 -16.95 -9.83 9.25
N LEU A 286 -16.33 -10.47 8.27
CA LEU A 286 -16.97 -10.86 7.00
C LEU A 286 -18.25 -11.69 7.26
N ARG A 287 -18.14 -12.75 8.06
CA ARG A 287 -19.28 -13.64 8.39
C ARG A 287 -20.39 -12.89 9.13
N MET A 288 -20.03 -11.99 10.05
CA MET A 288 -21.01 -11.15 10.74
C MET A 288 -21.76 -10.24 9.77
N THR A 289 -21.06 -9.59 8.83
CA THR A 289 -21.66 -8.74 7.81
C THR A 289 -22.61 -9.53 6.90
N GLN A 290 -22.19 -10.71 6.41
CA GLN A 290 -23.03 -11.57 5.58
C GLN A 290 -24.31 -12.00 6.31
N LYS A 291 -24.18 -12.40 7.59
CA LYS A 291 -25.32 -12.75 8.43
C LYS A 291 -26.27 -11.56 8.59
N PHE A 292 -25.73 -10.38 8.89
CA PHE A 292 -26.51 -9.16 9.04
C PHE A 292 -27.29 -8.79 7.77
N ILE A 293 -26.64 -8.84 6.60
CA ILE A 293 -27.30 -8.60 5.30
C ILE A 293 -28.45 -9.59 5.11
N GLY A 294 -28.18 -10.89 5.30
CA GLY A 294 -29.19 -11.93 5.12
C GLY A 294 -30.37 -11.82 6.09
N GLU A 295 -30.12 -11.45 7.34
CA GLU A 295 -31.17 -11.19 8.34
C GLU A 295 -32.02 -9.99 7.93
N LYS A 296 -31.42 -8.86 7.57
CA LYS A 296 -32.17 -7.65 7.17
C LYS A 296 -33.02 -7.86 5.93
N VAL A 297 -32.48 -8.57 4.93
CA VAL A 297 -33.21 -8.91 3.70
C VAL A 297 -34.41 -9.82 4.00
N ARG A 298 -34.28 -10.76 4.95
CA ARG A 298 -35.38 -11.67 5.35
C ARG A 298 -36.42 -11.01 6.25
N GLU A 299 -36.01 -10.22 7.24
CA GLU A 299 -36.90 -9.53 8.19
C GLU A 299 -37.90 -8.61 7.49
N THR A 300 -37.51 -8.07 6.34
CA THR A 300 -38.28 -7.10 5.58
C THR A 300 -38.73 -7.66 4.23
N ALA A 301 -39.02 -8.97 4.18
CA ALA A 301 -39.45 -9.66 2.98
C ALA A 301 -40.61 -8.94 2.26
N GLY A 302 -40.57 -8.90 0.93
CA GLY A 302 -41.54 -8.13 0.15
C GLY A 302 -41.11 -7.89 -1.30
N SER A 303 -41.90 -7.09 -2.02
CA SER A 303 -41.64 -6.73 -3.42
C SER A 303 -40.77 -5.49 -3.59
N ASP A 304 -40.67 -4.64 -2.57
CA ASP A 304 -39.93 -3.39 -2.65
C ASP A 304 -38.42 -3.65 -2.69
N VAL A 305 -37.70 -2.85 -3.46
CA VAL A 305 -36.24 -2.95 -3.55
C VAL A 305 -35.61 -2.44 -2.25
N MET A 306 -34.76 -3.27 -1.63
CA MET A 306 -33.87 -2.82 -0.55
C MET A 306 -32.58 -2.27 -1.16
N ASN A 307 -32.27 -1.01 -0.89
CA ASN A 307 -31.01 -0.39 -1.29
C ASN A 307 -29.98 -0.54 -0.17
N ILE A 308 -28.81 -1.10 -0.50
CA ILE A 308 -27.70 -1.34 0.42
C ILE A 308 -26.46 -0.67 -0.14
N THR A 309 -25.83 0.22 0.63
CA THR A 309 -24.61 0.91 0.23
C THR A 309 -23.42 0.37 1.01
N ASN A 310 -22.35 0.02 0.30
CA ASN A 310 -21.06 -0.38 0.86
C ASN A 310 -20.00 0.67 0.48
N LEU A 311 -19.44 1.34 1.48
CA LEU A 311 -18.50 2.45 1.31
C LEU A 311 -17.09 1.99 1.71
N GLY A 312 -16.11 2.17 0.82
CA GLY A 312 -14.81 1.52 0.93
C GLY A 312 -14.95 0.01 0.76
N CYS A 313 -15.68 -0.41 -0.27
CA CYS A 313 -16.15 -1.79 -0.38
C CYS A 313 -15.04 -2.81 -0.66
N GLY A 314 -13.85 -2.37 -1.09
CA GLY A 314 -12.78 -3.28 -1.51
C GLY A 314 -13.28 -4.27 -2.56
N SER A 315 -13.05 -5.56 -2.33
CA SER A 315 -13.53 -6.64 -3.20
C SER A 315 -15.02 -6.98 -3.04
N ALA A 316 -15.72 -6.36 -2.08
CA ALA A 316 -17.12 -6.62 -1.73
C ALA A 316 -17.45 -8.12 -1.59
N TYR A 317 -16.54 -8.88 -1.00
CA TYR A 317 -16.63 -10.33 -0.88
C TYR A 317 -17.92 -10.78 -0.17
N GLU A 318 -18.37 -10.02 0.83
CA GLU A 318 -19.64 -10.20 1.54
C GLU A 318 -20.86 -10.18 0.61
N VAL A 319 -20.85 -9.33 -0.43
CA VAL A 319 -21.96 -9.17 -1.36
C VAL A 319 -22.00 -10.33 -2.34
N ALA A 320 -20.84 -10.66 -2.94
CA ALA A 320 -20.73 -11.76 -3.88
C ALA A 320 -21.13 -13.09 -3.21
N GLU A 321 -20.64 -13.37 -2.00
CA GLU A 321 -21.00 -14.58 -1.25
C GLU A 321 -22.47 -14.59 -0.81
N PHE A 322 -23.00 -13.47 -0.29
CA PHE A 322 -24.42 -13.39 0.09
C PHE A 322 -25.34 -13.72 -1.10
N LEU A 323 -25.03 -13.20 -2.29
CA LEU A 323 -25.79 -13.43 -3.50
C LEU A 323 -25.69 -14.87 -4.04
N LYS A 324 -24.80 -15.73 -3.50
CA LYS A 324 -24.80 -17.15 -3.86
C LYS A 324 -26.03 -17.91 -3.34
N THR A 325 -26.78 -17.33 -2.39
CA THR A 325 -28.04 -17.89 -1.89
C THR A 325 -29.01 -18.21 -3.04
N ASP A 326 -29.83 -19.26 -2.89
CA ASP A 326 -30.71 -19.73 -3.96
C ASP A 326 -31.87 -18.77 -4.24
N THR A 327 -32.37 -18.10 -3.20
CA THR A 327 -33.52 -17.20 -3.32
C THR A 327 -33.35 -15.94 -2.47
N LEU A 328 -33.86 -14.82 -2.99
CA LEU A 328 -33.94 -13.57 -2.26
C LEU A 328 -35.36 -13.34 -1.76
N ALA A 329 -35.50 -13.04 -0.46
CA ALA A 329 -36.77 -12.74 0.18
C ALA A 329 -37.40 -11.41 -0.30
N ARG A 330 -36.61 -10.55 -0.95
CA ARG A 330 -37.02 -9.33 -1.65
C ARG A 330 -35.98 -8.91 -2.68
N PRO A 331 -36.31 -8.06 -3.65
CA PRO A 331 -35.31 -7.48 -4.53
C PRO A 331 -34.27 -6.64 -3.76
N VAL A 332 -33.01 -6.72 -4.16
CA VAL A 332 -31.89 -5.98 -3.54
C VAL A 332 -31.11 -5.19 -4.59
N ASN A 333 -30.65 -4.02 -4.21
CA ASN A 333 -29.77 -3.17 -5.01
C ASN A 333 -28.54 -2.77 -4.19
N PHE A 334 -27.38 -3.25 -4.57
CA PHE A 334 -26.10 -2.93 -3.94
C PHE A 334 -25.42 -1.77 -4.64
N THR A 335 -25.10 -0.71 -3.91
CA THR A 335 -24.22 0.36 -4.37
C THR A 335 -22.85 0.17 -3.73
N LEU A 336 -21.86 -0.17 -4.54
CA LEU A 336 -20.48 -0.40 -4.13
C LEU A 336 -19.64 0.84 -4.44
N ILE A 337 -19.01 1.41 -3.43
CA ILE A 337 -18.25 2.65 -3.56
C ILE A 337 -16.83 2.41 -3.08
N ASP A 338 -15.86 2.67 -3.95
CA ASP A 338 -14.44 2.61 -3.61
C ASP A 338 -13.65 3.61 -4.47
N GLN A 339 -12.48 4.05 -3.99
CA GLN A 339 -11.57 4.88 -4.76
C GLN A 339 -10.72 4.06 -5.73
N ASP A 340 -10.49 2.78 -5.40
CA ASP A 340 -9.67 1.84 -6.16
C ASP A 340 -10.49 1.20 -7.30
N HIS A 341 -10.07 1.46 -8.53
CA HIS A 341 -10.70 0.90 -9.73
C HIS A 341 -10.57 -0.62 -9.81
N ASP A 342 -9.42 -1.16 -9.40
CA ASP A 342 -9.14 -2.60 -9.51
C ASP A 342 -9.94 -3.38 -8.45
N ALA A 343 -10.17 -2.77 -7.28
CA ALA A 343 -11.07 -3.30 -6.26
C ALA A 343 -12.52 -3.37 -6.76
N LEU A 344 -13.03 -2.28 -7.37
CA LEU A 344 -14.39 -2.24 -7.94
C LEU A 344 -14.56 -3.21 -9.12
N SER A 345 -13.55 -3.32 -9.97
CA SER A 345 -13.54 -4.27 -11.09
C SER A 345 -13.64 -5.70 -10.57
N TYR A 346 -12.80 -6.05 -9.58
CA TYR A 346 -12.84 -7.34 -8.92
C TYR A 346 -14.22 -7.61 -8.29
N ALA A 347 -14.77 -6.65 -7.55
CA ALA A 347 -16.07 -6.77 -6.90
C ALA A 347 -17.20 -7.01 -7.92
N TYR A 348 -17.20 -6.26 -9.02
CA TYR A 348 -18.17 -6.40 -10.10
C TYR A 348 -18.08 -7.78 -10.75
N GLU A 349 -16.88 -8.20 -11.16
CA GLU A 349 -16.65 -9.49 -11.82
C GLU A 349 -17.07 -10.69 -10.96
N HIS A 350 -16.88 -10.61 -9.64
CA HIS A 350 -17.25 -11.69 -8.72
C HIS A 350 -18.75 -11.71 -8.40
N ALA A 351 -19.38 -10.54 -8.25
CA ALA A 351 -20.79 -10.45 -7.86
C ALA A 351 -21.76 -10.54 -9.05
N HIS A 352 -21.38 -10.03 -10.23
CA HIS A 352 -22.28 -9.95 -11.39
C HIS A 352 -22.84 -11.31 -11.85
N PRO A 353 -22.07 -12.41 -11.89
CA PRO A 353 -22.63 -13.73 -12.20
C PRO A 353 -23.74 -14.13 -11.23
N GLN A 354 -23.61 -13.78 -9.94
CA GLN A 354 -24.63 -14.05 -8.93
C GLN A 354 -25.87 -13.16 -9.13
N VAL A 355 -25.68 -11.89 -9.51
CA VAL A 355 -26.78 -10.98 -9.87
C VAL A 355 -27.65 -11.55 -11.00
N VAL A 356 -27.02 -12.09 -12.05
CA VAL A 356 -27.73 -12.68 -13.20
C VAL A 356 -28.60 -13.87 -12.79
N ARG A 357 -28.09 -14.73 -11.89
CA ARG A 357 -28.83 -15.91 -11.37
C ARG A 357 -30.16 -15.54 -10.71
N HIS A 358 -30.26 -14.34 -10.13
CA HIS A 358 -31.46 -13.85 -9.44
C HIS A 358 -32.53 -13.26 -10.36
N GLY A 359 -32.37 -13.33 -11.69
CA GLY A 359 -33.43 -13.00 -12.64
C GLY A 359 -34.00 -11.59 -12.49
N GLY A 360 -33.15 -10.61 -12.18
CA GLY A 360 -33.53 -9.22 -11.97
C GLY A 360 -33.95 -8.83 -10.55
N LYS A 361 -33.96 -9.78 -9.60
CA LYS A 361 -34.16 -9.51 -8.16
C LYS A 361 -32.89 -8.99 -7.46
N ALA A 362 -31.75 -9.01 -8.11
CA ALA A 362 -30.53 -8.40 -7.62
C ALA A 362 -30.04 -7.36 -8.63
N ARG A 363 -29.40 -6.30 -8.14
CA ARG A 363 -28.67 -5.31 -8.93
C ARG A 363 -27.40 -4.90 -8.19
N ILE A 364 -26.37 -4.54 -8.95
CA ILE A 364 -25.13 -4.01 -8.43
C ILE A 364 -24.71 -2.78 -9.25
N GLN A 365 -24.28 -1.74 -8.56
CA GLN A 365 -23.77 -0.51 -9.15
C GLN A 365 -22.44 -0.16 -8.48
N CYS A 366 -21.38 -0.02 -9.27
CA CYS A 366 -20.08 0.42 -8.80
C CYS A 366 -19.92 1.93 -9.04
N LEU A 367 -19.47 2.67 -8.02
CA LEU A 367 -19.17 4.09 -8.08
C LEU A 367 -17.71 4.29 -7.67
N GLN A 368 -16.88 4.76 -8.61
CA GLN A 368 -15.49 5.09 -8.31
C GLN A 368 -15.41 6.49 -7.69
N ALA A 369 -15.31 6.56 -6.38
CA ALA A 369 -15.26 7.80 -5.62
C ALA A 369 -14.44 7.64 -4.34
N SER A 370 -13.66 8.66 -3.96
CA SER A 370 -12.94 8.69 -2.69
C SER A 370 -13.78 9.34 -1.58
N PHE A 371 -13.42 9.06 -0.32
CA PHE A 371 -14.02 9.70 0.85
C PHE A 371 -13.91 11.24 0.84
N ALA A 372 -12.93 11.80 0.14
CA ALA A 372 -12.78 13.25 0.01
C ALA A 372 -13.71 13.87 -1.05
N GLN A 373 -14.33 13.04 -1.90
CA GLN A 373 -15.24 13.45 -2.97
C GLN A 373 -16.73 13.30 -2.57
N LEU A 374 -17.00 12.60 -1.47
CA LEU A 374 -18.33 12.33 -0.91
C LEU A 374 -18.55 13.19 0.32
#